data_AF-A0A0B3W0V4-F1
#
_entry.id   AF-A0A0B3W0V4-F1
#
_cell.length_a   1.000
_cell.length_b   1.000
_cell.length_c   1.000
_cell.angle_alpha   90.00
_cell.angle_beta   90.00
_cell.angle_gamma   90.00
#
_symmetry.space_group_name_H-M   'P 1'
#
loop_
_entity.id
_entity.type
_entity.pdbx_description
1 polymer ?
#
loop_
_entity_poly.entity_id
_entity_poly.type
_entity_poly.pdbx_seq_one_letter_code
_entity_poly.pdbx_strand_id
1 'polypeptide(L)'
;MDNIFGYKIYNSQYPQMKIIETPRFILRPATLQDVPDIYEYLSQEKVVQYLPFKAHKTINDTKRFVQLFFINNYKQGKVGNYVIYHKSDKKVIGNIGINNIRTRSKEGEIGICINPKYWGNNYATELTVTTLITGFELMNLDKLVAITYSDNKYTPKSLSNLGFEYLKTYKPRKTLQMSHRFELTKNDYLKLKKEYLPDLINSFY
;
A
#
# COMPACT_ATOMS: atom_id res chain seq x y z
N MET A 1 11.15 13.10 -17.03
CA MET A 1 11.13 11.99 -16.06
C MET A 1 11.10 12.67 -14.70
N ASP A 2 9.97 12.59 -14.00
CA ASP A 2 9.86 13.25 -12.70
C ASP A 2 10.69 12.45 -11.70
N ASN A 3 11.69 13.09 -11.11
CA ASN A 3 12.50 12.51 -10.04
C ASN A 3 11.95 13.04 -8.72
N ILE A 4 11.33 12.16 -7.95
CA ILE A 4 10.87 12.47 -6.60
C ILE A 4 11.62 11.51 -5.67
N PHE A 5 12.57 12.03 -4.87
CA PHE A 5 13.41 11.24 -3.97
C PHE A 5 14.21 10.10 -4.65
N GLY A 6 14.67 10.30 -5.88
CA GLY A 6 15.41 9.28 -6.64
C GLY A 6 14.52 8.23 -7.29
N TYR A 7 13.19 8.30 -7.11
CA TYR A 7 12.27 7.36 -7.72
C TYR A 7 12.05 7.69 -9.19
N LYS A 8 12.04 6.66 -10.03
CA LYS A 8 11.74 6.80 -11.45
C LYS A 8 10.25 6.55 -11.65
N ILE A 9 9.58 7.52 -12.25
CA ILE A 9 8.15 7.45 -12.52
C ILE A 9 7.93 7.25 -14.02
N TYR A 10 7.19 6.21 -14.38
CA TYR A 10 6.86 5.87 -15.76
C TYR A 10 5.35 5.91 -15.99
N ASN A 11 4.97 6.26 -17.21
CA ASN A 11 3.58 6.08 -17.65
C ASN A 11 3.28 4.58 -17.75
N SER A 12 2.08 4.19 -17.32
CA SER A 12 1.55 2.87 -17.62
C SER A 12 0.46 2.99 -18.67
N GLN A 13 -0.01 1.84 -19.19
CA GLN A 13 -1.21 1.79 -20.04
C GLN A 13 -2.45 2.39 -19.34
N TYR A 14 -2.44 2.46 -18.01
CA TYR A 14 -3.49 3.04 -17.18
C TYR A 14 -2.96 4.34 -16.57
N PRO A 15 -3.22 5.53 -17.17
CA PRO A 15 -2.57 6.78 -16.78
C PRO A 15 -2.76 7.17 -15.30
N GLN A 16 -3.87 6.73 -14.70
CA GLN A 16 -4.15 6.93 -13.28
C GLN A 16 -3.29 6.06 -12.35
N MET A 17 -2.61 5.04 -12.87
CA MET A 17 -1.69 4.16 -12.15
C MET A 17 -0.30 4.20 -12.78
N LYS A 18 0.47 5.25 -12.47
CA LYS A 18 1.88 5.36 -12.89
C LYS A 18 2.71 4.25 -12.29
N ILE A 19 3.73 3.78 -13.01
CA ILE A 19 4.70 2.82 -12.48
C ILE A 19 5.74 3.58 -11.67
N ILE A 20 6.00 3.11 -10.45
CA ILE A 20 6.97 3.72 -9.54
C ILE A 20 8.10 2.73 -9.33
N GLU A 21 9.31 3.12 -9.72
CA GLU A 21 10.51 2.32 -9.51
C GLU A 21 11.38 2.97 -8.43
N THR A 22 11.58 2.22 -7.34
CA THR A 22 12.59 2.50 -6.30
C THR A 22 13.82 1.66 -6.58
N PRO A 23 14.96 1.84 -5.87
CA PRO A 23 16.10 0.95 -6.02
C PRO A 23 15.79 -0.55 -5.91
N ARG A 24 14.92 -0.97 -4.97
CA ARG A 24 14.57 -2.39 -4.73
C ARG A 24 13.29 -2.87 -5.39
N PHE A 25 12.33 -1.97 -5.61
CA PHE A 25 10.96 -2.36 -5.96
C PHE A 25 10.47 -1.69 -7.24
N ILE A 26 9.55 -2.37 -7.91
CA ILE A 26 8.71 -1.78 -8.96
C ILE A 26 7.26 -1.93 -8.50
N LEU A 27 6.58 -0.80 -8.29
CA LEU A 27 5.15 -0.74 -8.03
C LEU A 27 4.44 -0.55 -9.35
N ARG A 28 3.62 -1.52 -9.75
CA ARG A 28 2.88 -1.51 -11.02
C ARG A 28 1.50 -2.14 -10.89
N PRO A 29 0.58 -1.88 -11.85
CA PRO A 29 -0.68 -2.62 -11.93
C PRO A 29 -0.46 -4.14 -11.95
N ALA A 30 -1.34 -4.86 -11.26
CA ALA A 30 -1.33 -6.32 -11.23
C ALA A 30 -1.75 -6.92 -12.59
N THR A 31 -1.22 -8.08 -12.90
CA THR A 31 -1.56 -8.89 -14.08
C THR A 31 -1.91 -10.32 -13.63
N LEU A 32 -2.49 -11.13 -14.53
CA LEU A 32 -2.81 -12.52 -14.19
C LEU A 32 -1.56 -13.39 -14.00
N GLN A 33 -0.41 -12.97 -14.53
CA GLN A 33 0.88 -13.61 -14.34
C GLN A 33 1.36 -13.53 -12.88
N ASP A 34 0.85 -12.58 -12.10
CA ASP A 34 1.22 -12.40 -10.69
C ASP A 34 0.45 -13.34 -9.75
N VAL A 35 -0.56 -14.05 -10.25
CA VAL A 35 -1.45 -14.90 -9.44
C VAL A 35 -0.70 -15.95 -8.61
N PRO A 36 0.33 -16.65 -9.12
CA PRO A 36 1.11 -17.61 -8.32
C PRO A 36 1.79 -16.95 -7.11
N ASP A 37 2.44 -15.81 -7.33
CA ASP A 37 3.12 -15.05 -6.28
C ASP A 37 2.13 -14.46 -5.26
N ILE A 38 0.98 -13.98 -5.73
CA ILE A 38 -0.08 -13.45 -4.86
C ILE A 38 -0.70 -14.55 -4.02
N TYR A 39 -0.91 -15.73 -4.59
CA TYR A 39 -1.42 -16.88 -3.85
C TYR A 39 -0.47 -17.31 -2.75
N GLU A 40 0.85 -17.27 -2.98
CA GLU A 40 1.85 -17.65 -1.99
C GLU A 40 1.66 -16.96 -0.63
N TYR A 41 1.30 -15.68 -0.63
CA TYR A 41 1.06 -14.96 0.63
C TYR A 41 -0.40 -14.93 1.05
N LEU A 42 -1.36 -14.85 0.12
CA LEU A 42 -2.78 -14.82 0.48
C LEU A 42 -3.35 -16.18 0.90
N SER A 43 -2.63 -17.29 0.68
CA SER A 43 -3.00 -18.60 1.21
C SER A 43 -2.59 -18.82 2.66
N GLN A 44 -1.85 -17.88 3.27
CA GLN A 44 -1.35 -18.02 4.64
C GLN A 44 -2.27 -17.30 5.63
N GLU A 45 -2.82 -18.02 6.60
CA GLU A 45 -3.73 -17.45 7.63
C GLU A 45 -3.10 -16.27 8.40
N LYS A 46 -1.81 -16.36 8.73
CA LYS A 46 -1.08 -15.27 9.41
C LYS A 46 -1.03 -13.96 8.62
N VAL A 47 -1.20 -14.01 7.30
CA VAL A 47 -1.19 -12.81 6.44
C VAL A 47 -2.56 -12.13 6.43
N VAL A 48 -3.61 -12.94 6.36
CA VAL A 48 -4.98 -12.46 6.22
C VAL A 48 -5.68 -12.23 7.56
N GLN A 49 -5.06 -12.60 8.68
CA GLN A 49 -5.61 -12.48 10.04
C GLN A 49 -6.22 -11.10 10.32
N TYR A 50 -5.63 -10.03 9.78
CA TYR A 50 -6.08 -8.66 9.97
C TYR A 50 -6.65 -8.02 8.69
N LEU A 51 -7.12 -8.85 7.74
CA LEU A 51 -7.72 -8.42 6.49
C LEU A 51 -9.24 -8.72 6.46
N PRO A 52 -10.01 -8.07 5.57
CA PRO A 52 -11.47 -8.27 5.49
C PRO A 52 -11.88 -9.55 4.74
N PHE A 53 -10.95 -10.48 4.50
CA PHE A 53 -11.17 -11.73 3.79
C PHE A 53 -10.34 -12.87 4.39
N LYS A 54 -10.74 -14.12 4.10
CA LYS A 54 -10.06 -15.33 4.58
C LYS A 54 -8.96 -15.78 3.63
N ALA A 55 -8.09 -16.67 4.11
CA ALA A 55 -7.00 -17.19 3.30
C ALA A 55 -7.56 -17.87 2.04
N HIS A 56 -6.90 -17.62 0.92
CA HIS A 56 -7.26 -18.24 -0.34
C HIS A 56 -6.91 -19.73 -0.29
N LYS A 57 -7.89 -20.58 -0.61
CA LYS A 57 -7.72 -22.04 -0.54
C LYS A 57 -7.19 -22.62 -1.84
N THR A 58 -7.41 -21.91 -2.95
CA THR A 58 -7.00 -22.33 -4.28
C THR A 58 -6.40 -21.17 -5.07
N ILE A 59 -5.60 -21.51 -6.07
CA ILE A 59 -5.07 -20.55 -7.05
C ILE A 59 -6.21 -19.79 -7.76
N ASN A 60 -7.38 -20.42 -7.92
CA ASN A 60 -8.56 -19.82 -8.55
C ASN A 60 -9.21 -18.76 -7.65
N ASP A 61 -9.19 -18.92 -6.33
CA ASP A 61 -9.62 -17.88 -5.40
C ASP A 61 -8.77 -16.62 -5.59
N THR A 62 -7.45 -16.78 -5.68
CA THR A 62 -6.53 -15.67 -5.99
C THR A 62 -6.79 -15.07 -7.36
N LYS A 63 -6.97 -15.89 -8.39
CA LYS A 63 -7.26 -15.39 -9.74
C LYS A 63 -8.51 -14.52 -9.74
N ARG A 64 -9.58 -14.97 -9.08
CA ARG A 64 -10.82 -14.20 -8.92
C ARG A 64 -10.60 -12.92 -8.14
N PHE A 65 -9.84 -12.98 -7.05
CA PHE A 65 -9.49 -11.81 -6.24
C PHE A 65 -8.71 -10.77 -7.05
N VAL A 66 -7.65 -11.16 -7.76
CA VAL A 66 -6.85 -10.27 -8.63
C VAL A 66 -7.73 -9.64 -9.70
N GLN A 67 -8.59 -10.45 -10.35
CA GLN A 67 -9.51 -9.93 -11.37
C GLN A 67 -10.45 -8.86 -10.80
N LEU A 68 -11.08 -9.13 -9.65
CA LEU A 68 -12.11 -8.25 -9.09
C LEU A 68 -11.54 -7.00 -8.41
N PHE A 69 -10.46 -7.14 -7.65
CA PHE A 69 -9.95 -6.08 -6.77
C PHE A 69 -8.75 -5.31 -7.34
N PHE A 70 -8.10 -5.81 -8.38
CA PHE A 70 -7.01 -5.12 -9.06
C PHE A 70 -7.42 -4.78 -10.49
N ILE A 71 -7.62 -5.80 -11.32
CA ILE A 71 -7.75 -5.63 -12.78
C ILE A 71 -9.00 -4.83 -13.15
N ASN A 72 -10.16 -5.20 -12.60
CA ASN A 72 -11.40 -4.49 -12.89
C ASN A 72 -11.36 -3.03 -12.41
N ASN A 73 -10.67 -2.74 -11.31
CA ASN A 73 -10.56 -1.38 -10.79
C ASN A 73 -9.80 -0.47 -11.77
N TYR A 74 -8.59 -0.85 -12.16
CA TYR A 74 -7.81 0.02 -13.06
C TYR A 74 -8.35 0.05 -14.49
N LYS A 75 -9.02 -1.00 -14.96
CA LYS A 75 -9.75 -0.98 -16.24
C LYS A 75 -10.93 -0.01 -16.23
N GLN A 76 -11.52 0.24 -15.07
CA GLN A 76 -12.59 1.23 -14.88
C GLN A 76 -12.04 2.64 -14.57
N GLY A 77 -10.73 2.88 -14.77
CA GLY A 77 -10.12 4.18 -14.49
C GLY A 77 -9.95 4.50 -13.00
N LYS A 78 -10.11 3.53 -12.11
CA LYS A 78 -9.88 3.71 -10.67
C LYS A 78 -8.40 3.53 -10.35
N VAL A 79 -7.92 4.28 -9.37
CA VAL A 79 -6.65 4.00 -8.69
C VAL A 79 -6.90 2.89 -7.65
N GLY A 80 -5.90 2.07 -7.41
CA GLY A 80 -5.98 1.01 -6.41
C GLY A 80 -4.62 0.45 -6.06
N ASN A 81 -4.61 -0.79 -5.57
CA ASN A 81 -3.38 -1.48 -5.20
C ASN A 81 -2.46 -1.76 -6.40
N TYR A 82 -1.19 -1.43 -6.24
CA TYR A 82 -0.07 -1.93 -7.02
C TYR A 82 0.38 -3.28 -6.47
N VAL A 83 0.92 -4.13 -7.33
CA VAL A 83 1.79 -5.22 -6.85
C VAL A 83 3.18 -4.66 -6.54
N ILE A 84 3.84 -5.27 -5.55
CA ILE A 84 5.22 -4.97 -5.18
C ILE A 84 6.11 -6.01 -5.85
N TYR A 85 6.74 -5.65 -6.96
CA TYR A 85 7.72 -6.51 -7.62
C TYR A 85 9.10 -6.28 -7.00
N HIS A 86 9.69 -7.32 -6.39
CA HIS A 86 11.02 -7.28 -5.80
C HIS A 86 12.07 -7.61 -6.88
N LYS A 87 12.97 -6.67 -7.16
CA LYS A 87 13.90 -6.78 -8.29
C LYS A 87 14.92 -7.91 -8.12
N SER A 88 15.42 -8.11 -6.90
CA SER A 88 16.41 -9.15 -6.61
C SER A 88 15.84 -10.54 -6.86
N ASP A 89 14.65 -10.81 -6.31
CA ASP A 89 14.02 -12.14 -6.40
C ASP A 89 13.20 -12.34 -7.67
N LYS A 90 13.06 -11.29 -8.48
CA LYS A 90 12.33 -11.27 -9.75
C LYS A 90 10.90 -11.78 -9.63
N LYS A 91 10.21 -11.40 -8.56
CA LYS A 91 8.85 -11.85 -8.27
C LYS A 91 8.02 -10.82 -7.52
N VAL A 92 6.70 -11.01 -7.51
CA VAL A 92 5.80 -10.23 -6.66
C VAL A 92 5.88 -10.74 -5.22
N ILE A 93 6.00 -9.81 -4.27
CA ILE A 93 6.13 -10.13 -2.84
C ILE A 93 4.99 -9.58 -1.99
N GLY A 94 4.02 -8.90 -2.61
CA GLY A 94 2.94 -8.26 -1.89
C GLY A 94 2.17 -7.27 -2.76
N ASN A 95 1.31 -6.50 -2.11
CA ASN A 95 0.61 -5.37 -2.71
C ASN A 95 0.59 -4.16 -1.78
N ILE A 96 0.56 -2.98 -2.37
CA ILE A 96 0.41 -1.71 -1.65
C ILE A 96 -0.33 -0.70 -2.52
N GLY A 97 -1.10 0.19 -1.93
CA GLY A 97 -1.64 1.32 -2.66
C GLY A 97 -2.61 2.15 -1.87
N ILE A 98 -3.29 3.04 -2.61
CA ILE A 98 -4.27 3.98 -2.08
C ILE A 98 -5.63 3.61 -2.65
N ASN A 99 -6.55 3.24 -1.76
CA ASN A 99 -7.91 2.81 -2.05
C ASN A 99 -8.91 3.82 -1.48
N ASN A 100 -10.21 3.58 -1.71
CA ASN A 100 -11.31 4.35 -1.12
C ASN A 100 -11.18 5.88 -1.28
N ILE A 101 -10.63 6.33 -2.42
CA ILE A 101 -10.35 7.74 -2.67
C ILE A 101 -11.64 8.55 -2.71
N ARG A 102 -11.72 9.57 -1.86
CA ARG A 102 -12.82 10.52 -1.80
C ARG A 102 -12.42 11.80 -2.50
N THR A 103 -12.88 11.99 -3.74
CA THR A 103 -12.49 13.11 -4.60
C THR A 103 -12.78 14.47 -3.97
N ARG A 104 -13.95 14.66 -3.34
CA ARG A 104 -14.34 15.94 -2.72
C ARG A 104 -13.45 16.35 -1.56
N SER A 105 -13.03 15.39 -0.72
CA SER A 105 -12.18 15.67 0.45
C SER A 105 -10.70 15.36 0.21
N LYS A 106 -10.33 14.95 -1.01
CA LYS A 106 -8.99 14.52 -1.40
C LYS A 106 -8.34 13.58 -0.37
N GLU A 107 -9.14 12.62 0.11
CA GLU A 107 -8.72 11.63 1.10
C GLU A 107 -8.52 10.28 0.42
N GLY A 108 -7.43 9.58 0.74
CA GLY A 108 -7.17 8.21 0.30
C GLY A 108 -6.80 7.28 1.46
N GLU A 109 -7.13 6.00 1.34
CA GLU A 109 -6.81 4.98 2.34
C GLU A 109 -5.64 4.12 1.90
N ILE A 110 -4.56 4.10 2.70
CA ILE A 110 -3.40 3.26 2.44
C ILE A 110 -3.69 1.84 2.91
N GLY A 111 -3.36 0.87 2.07
CA GLY A 111 -3.32 -0.55 2.42
C GLY A 111 -2.02 -1.18 1.95
N ILE A 112 -1.45 -2.05 2.78
CA ILE A 112 -0.24 -2.82 2.48
C ILE A 112 -0.41 -4.27 2.94
N CYS A 113 0.06 -5.21 2.13
CA CYS A 113 0.16 -6.61 2.46
C CYS A 113 1.46 -7.16 1.86
N ILE A 114 2.32 -7.77 2.68
CA ILE A 114 3.62 -8.31 2.26
C ILE A 114 3.70 -9.77 2.66
N ASN A 115 4.28 -10.58 1.77
CA ASN A 115 4.59 -11.97 2.03
C ASN A 115 5.48 -12.12 3.28
N PRO A 116 5.12 -13.00 4.24
CA PRO A 116 5.84 -13.20 5.49
C PRO A 116 7.32 -13.51 5.37
N LYS A 117 7.77 -14.08 4.25
CA LYS A 117 9.20 -14.33 3.98
C LYS A 117 10.04 -13.04 3.98
N TYR A 118 9.39 -11.90 3.79
CA TYR A 118 10.03 -10.58 3.69
C TYR A 118 9.82 -9.70 4.93
N TRP A 119 9.12 -10.20 5.94
CA TRP A 119 8.94 -9.47 7.20
C TRP A 119 10.28 -9.33 7.94
N GLY A 120 10.39 -8.30 8.80
CA GLY A 120 11.63 -8.00 9.54
C GLY A 120 12.69 -7.21 8.76
N ASN A 121 12.49 -6.96 7.46
CA ASN A 121 13.45 -6.23 6.60
C ASN A 121 13.12 -4.74 6.42
N ASN A 122 12.25 -4.15 7.25
CA ASN A 122 11.76 -2.77 7.12
C ASN A 122 11.04 -2.41 5.79
N TYR A 123 10.78 -3.38 4.91
CA TYR A 123 10.13 -3.14 3.62
C TYR A 123 8.75 -2.50 3.74
N ALA A 124 7.98 -2.84 4.79
CA ALA A 124 6.69 -2.22 5.02
C ALA A 124 6.80 -0.69 5.19
N THR A 125 7.82 -0.24 5.92
CA THR A 125 8.12 1.19 6.12
C THR A 125 8.56 1.84 4.81
N GLU A 126 9.52 1.24 4.11
CA GLU A 126 10.04 1.73 2.81
C GLU A 126 8.91 1.90 1.77
N LEU A 127 8.05 0.90 1.64
CA LEU A 127 6.92 0.91 0.71
C LEU A 127 5.83 1.90 1.13
N THR A 128 5.60 2.05 2.45
CA THR A 128 4.65 3.05 2.96
C THR A 128 5.14 4.45 2.62
N VAL A 129 6.43 4.77 2.83
CA VAL A 129 7.03 6.06 2.44
C VAL A 129 6.84 6.32 0.95
N THR A 130 7.10 5.31 0.11
CA THR A 130 6.86 5.41 -1.35
C THR A 130 5.40 5.73 -1.68
N THR A 131 4.47 5.16 -0.91
CA THR A 131 3.03 5.39 -1.08
C THR A 131 2.58 6.76 -0.58
N LEU A 132 3.20 7.30 0.50
CA LEU A 132 2.98 8.67 0.95
C LEU A 132 3.34 9.67 -0.14
N ILE A 133 4.55 9.53 -0.68
CA ILE A 133 5.05 10.37 -1.78
C ILE A 133 4.10 10.28 -2.98
N THR A 134 3.66 9.07 -3.33
CA THR A 134 2.68 8.86 -4.42
C THR A 134 1.36 9.59 -4.15
N GLY A 135 0.80 9.46 -2.95
CA GLY A 135 -0.49 10.07 -2.59
C GLY A 135 -0.44 11.60 -2.57
N PHE A 136 0.58 12.19 -1.97
CA PHE A 136 0.67 13.64 -1.81
C PHE A 136 1.22 14.35 -3.06
N GLU A 137 2.24 13.79 -3.73
CA GLU A 137 2.92 14.46 -4.85
C GLU A 137 2.29 14.11 -6.20
N LEU A 138 1.98 12.84 -6.44
CA LEU A 138 1.47 12.39 -7.75
C LEU A 138 -0.05 12.49 -7.83
N MET A 139 -0.76 12.21 -6.74
CA MET A 139 -2.22 12.20 -6.70
C MET A 139 -2.82 13.48 -6.10
N ASN A 140 -1.98 14.38 -5.57
CA ASN A 140 -2.38 15.65 -4.96
C ASN A 140 -3.50 15.49 -3.91
N LEU A 141 -3.40 14.44 -3.09
CA LEU A 141 -4.30 14.24 -1.95
C LEU A 141 -3.97 15.23 -0.83
N ASP A 142 -4.98 15.58 -0.04
CA ASP A 142 -4.81 16.45 1.13
C ASP A 142 -4.66 15.61 2.41
N LYS A 143 -5.02 14.33 2.35
CA LYS A 143 -5.08 13.44 3.50
C LYS A 143 -4.91 11.99 3.10
N LEU A 144 -4.10 11.27 3.87
CA LEU A 144 -4.00 9.82 3.83
C LEU A 144 -4.43 9.24 5.16
N VAL A 145 -5.16 8.12 5.09
CA VAL A 145 -5.61 7.40 6.28
C VAL A 145 -5.20 5.95 6.22
N ALA A 146 -4.98 5.36 7.39
CA ALA A 146 -4.75 3.94 7.54
C ALA A 146 -5.79 3.38 8.51
N ILE A 147 -6.40 2.26 8.13
CA ILE A 147 -7.39 1.57 8.96
C ILE A 147 -6.85 0.19 9.27
N THR A 148 -6.77 -0.15 10.55
CA THR A 148 -6.28 -1.44 11.03
C THR A 148 -7.23 -1.98 12.07
N TYR A 149 -7.41 -3.30 12.13
CA TYR A 149 -8.14 -3.92 13.23
C TYR A 149 -7.45 -3.57 14.56
N SER A 150 -8.25 -3.34 15.60
CA SER A 150 -7.74 -2.93 16.93
C SER A 150 -6.79 -3.95 17.55
N ASP A 151 -6.93 -5.21 17.17
CA ASP A 151 -6.14 -6.31 17.72
C ASP A 151 -4.77 -6.43 17.05
N ASN A 152 -4.53 -5.69 15.97
CA ASN A 152 -3.23 -5.63 15.31
C ASN A 152 -2.32 -4.64 16.03
N LYS A 153 -1.53 -5.16 16.97
CA LYS A 153 -0.60 -4.38 17.81
C LYS A 153 0.64 -3.88 17.07
N TYR A 154 0.91 -4.37 15.86
CA TYR A 154 2.15 -4.05 15.12
C TYR A 154 2.03 -2.77 14.28
N THR A 155 0.84 -2.50 13.76
CA THR A 155 0.58 -1.36 12.86
C THR A 155 0.68 0.01 13.56
N PRO A 156 0.14 0.23 14.78
CA PRO A 156 0.13 1.55 15.41
C PRO A 156 1.51 2.19 15.55
N LYS A 157 2.52 1.41 16.00
CA LYS A 157 3.89 1.91 16.16
C LYS A 157 4.50 2.32 14.82
N SER A 158 4.32 1.50 13.79
CA SER A 158 4.86 1.76 12.45
C SER A 158 4.23 3.01 11.82
N LEU A 159 2.92 3.19 11.99
CA LEU A 159 2.21 4.37 11.52
C LEU A 159 2.65 5.64 12.27
N SER A 160 2.75 5.57 13.60
CA SER A 160 3.19 6.71 14.41
C SER A 160 4.60 7.18 14.03
N ASN A 161 5.53 6.26 13.76
CA ASN A 161 6.88 6.59 13.28
C ASN A 161 6.88 7.32 11.91
N LEU A 162 5.81 7.18 11.13
CA LEU A 162 5.61 7.86 9.85
C LEU A 162 4.72 9.10 9.98
N GLY A 163 4.53 9.62 11.20
CA GLY A 163 3.78 10.84 11.48
C GLY A 163 2.25 10.67 11.43
N PHE A 164 1.74 9.45 11.32
CA PHE A 164 0.30 9.24 11.40
C PHE A 164 -0.20 9.43 12.84
N GLU A 165 -1.24 10.23 12.98
CA GLU A 165 -1.93 10.46 14.24
C GLU A 165 -3.08 9.48 14.41
N TYR A 166 -3.24 8.94 15.62
CA TYR A 166 -4.43 8.17 15.97
C TYR A 166 -5.63 9.11 16.10
N LEU A 167 -6.71 8.80 15.39
CA LEU A 167 -7.95 9.59 15.47
C LEU A 167 -8.98 8.96 16.39
N LYS A 168 -9.34 7.69 16.14
CA LYS A 168 -10.43 7.02 16.85
C LYS A 168 -10.42 5.52 16.65
N THR A 169 -11.15 4.85 17.53
CA THR A 169 -11.54 3.44 17.41
C THR A 169 -13.03 3.37 17.11
N TYR A 170 -13.41 2.61 16.09
CA TYR A 170 -14.80 2.48 15.66
C TYR A 170 -15.04 1.11 15.02
N LYS A 171 -16.31 0.73 14.86
CA LYS A 171 -16.68 -0.47 14.09
C LYS A 171 -17.10 -0.06 12.68
N PRO A 172 -16.27 -0.30 11.64
CA PRO A 172 -16.69 -0.06 10.26
C PRO A 172 -17.94 -0.87 9.90
N ARG A 173 -18.85 -0.27 9.12
CA ARG A 173 -20.09 -0.97 8.68
C ARG A 173 -19.83 -2.27 7.91
N LYS A 174 -18.65 -2.41 7.31
CA LYS A 174 -18.27 -3.55 6.46
C LYS A 174 -17.40 -4.60 7.18
N THR A 175 -17.03 -4.38 8.43
CA THR A 175 -16.17 -5.31 9.19
C THR A 175 -16.86 -5.72 10.48
N LEU A 176 -16.58 -6.94 10.94
CA LEU A 176 -17.10 -7.45 12.20
C LEU A 176 -16.26 -6.98 13.41
N GLN A 177 -15.05 -6.48 13.16
CA GLN A 177 -14.07 -6.11 14.17
C GLN A 177 -13.96 -4.60 14.36
N MET A 178 -13.62 -4.20 15.59
CA MET A 178 -13.22 -2.83 15.90
C MET A 178 -11.95 -2.48 15.12
N SER A 179 -11.84 -1.23 14.70
CA SER A 179 -10.71 -0.74 13.91
C SER A 179 -10.24 0.60 14.41
N HIS A 180 -8.93 0.79 14.44
CA HIS A 180 -8.28 2.07 14.64
C HIS A 180 -8.20 2.80 13.31
N ARG A 181 -8.51 4.09 13.32
CA ARG A 181 -8.25 5.01 12.22
C ARG A 181 -7.07 5.89 12.58
N PHE A 182 -6.10 5.92 11.68
CA PHE A 182 -4.98 6.83 11.71
C PHE A 182 -5.03 7.79 10.52
N GLU A 183 -4.46 8.97 10.68
CA GLU A 183 -4.47 10.02 9.67
C GLU A 183 -3.12 10.71 9.57
N LEU A 184 -2.74 11.06 8.34
CA LEU A 184 -1.63 11.95 8.04
C LEU A 184 -2.14 13.03 7.08
N THR A 185 -2.01 14.29 7.48
CA THR A 185 -2.41 15.43 6.65
C THR A 185 -1.28 15.84 5.70
N LYS A 186 -1.61 16.58 4.64
CA LYS A 186 -0.62 17.16 3.74
C LYS A 186 0.36 18.08 4.47
N ASN A 187 -0.09 18.84 5.46
CA ASN A 187 0.78 19.73 6.22
C ASN A 187 1.81 18.94 7.05
N ASP A 188 1.40 17.85 7.67
CA ASP A 188 2.30 17.00 8.46
C ASP A 188 3.25 16.22 7.55
N TYR A 189 2.75 15.76 6.40
CA TYR A 189 3.60 15.20 5.36
C TYR A 189 4.67 16.21 4.87
N LEU A 190 4.34 17.49 4.68
CA LEU A 190 5.32 18.49 4.25
C LEU A 190 6.44 18.70 5.29
N LYS A 191 6.11 18.63 6.59
CA LYS A 191 7.11 18.64 7.66
C LYS A 191 7.98 17.38 7.61
N LEU A 192 7.35 16.20 7.57
CA LEU A 192 8.02 14.90 7.45
C LEU A 192 8.96 14.85 6.24
N LYS A 193 8.51 15.37 5.10
CA LYS A 193 9.24 15.45 3.82
C LYS A 193 10.52 16.28 3.96
N LYS A 194 10.48 17.36 4.74
CA LYS A 194 11.61 18.26 4.93
C LYS A 194 12.60 17.73 5.98
N GLU A 195 12.08 17.16 7.07
CA GLU A 195 12.86 16.92 8.29
C GLU A 195 13.30 15.47 8.48
N TYR A 196 12.61 14.49 7.88
CA TYR A 196 12.80 13.07 8.22
C TYR A 196 12.91 12.15 7.01
N LEU A 197 12.10 12.34 5.97
CA LEU A 197 12.11 11.45 4.80
C LEU A 197 13.45 11.36 4.08
N PRO A 198 14.26 12.43 3.91
CA PRO A 198 15.56 12.32 3.23
C PRO A 198 16.48 11.30 3.90
N ASP A 199 16.65 11.42 5.22
CA ASP A 199 17.52 10.53 6.00
C ASP A 199 16.95 9.11 6.08
N LEU A 200 15.62 8.98 6.28
CA LEU A 200 14.98 7.68 6.31
C LEU A 200 15.11 6.95 4.96
N ILE A 201 14.89 7.65 3.84
CA ILE A 201 15.01 7.05 2.49
C ILE A 201 16.46 6.63 2.22
N ASN A 202 17.43 7.46 2.61
CA ASN A 202 18.84 7.11 2.51
C ASN A 202 19.17 5.88 3.36
N SER A 203 18.60 5.74 4.57
CA SER A 203 18.84 4.60 5.45
C SER A 203 18.35 3.26 4.90
N PHE A 204 17.48 3.28 3.88
CA PHE A 204 17.01 2.05 3.25
C PHE A 204 18.09 1.39 2.39
N TYR A 205 19.06 2.12 1.84
CA TYR A 205 19.99 1.64 0.81
C TYR A 205 21.45 1.82 1.22
#